data_AF-A0A6L4AI22-F1
#
_entry.id   AF-A0A6L4AI22-F1
#
_cell.length_a   1.000
_cell.length_b   1.000
_cell.length_c   1.000
_cell.angle_alpha   90.00
_cell.angle_beta   90.00
_cell.angle_gamma   90.00
#
_symmetry.space_group_name_H-M   'P 1'
#
loop_
_entity.id
_entity.type
_entity.pdbx_description
1 polymer ?
#
loop_
_entity_poly.entity_id
_entity_poly.type
_entity_poly.pdbx_seq_one_letter_code
_entity_poly.pdbx_strand_id
1 'polypeptide(L)'
;MNTLPKAITAQITVDISTYKSIRSHWSDLMRSTRRHELRASHHLLYLALLGKDWRKAFHCLSNSNKLNNGAFPGWGLFRAVAVLHMASCEEEVLAPFAGLVTPVMLQQVRQLIPVPNAYKLKPEQFAAGEFPFDAYVVPV
;
A
#
# COMPACT_ATOMS: atom_id res chain seq x y z
N MET A 1 6.60 6.05 15.17
CA MET A 1 6.79 5.11 14.04
C MET A 1 5.42 4.87 13.41
N ASN A 2 5.28 5.07 12.10
CA ASN A 2 3.98 5.08 11.39
C ASN A 2 3.58 3.66 10.93
N THR A 3 3.33 2.78 11.89
CA THR A 3 3.03 1.35 11.70
C THR A 3 1.77 0.97 12.47
N LEU A 4 1.04 -0.04 12.02
CA LEU A 4 -0.11 -0.54 12.78
C LEU A 4 0.35 -1.29 14.04
N PRO A 5 -0.35 -1.11 15.17
CA PRO A 5 -0.19 -1.97 16.33
C PRO A 5 -0.49 -3.44 15.97
N LYS A 6 0.24 -4.37 16.58
CA LYS A 6 0.04 -5.82 16.37
C LYS A 6 -1.41 -6.27 16.61
N ALA A 7 -2.11 -5.62 17.55
CA ALA A 7 -3.52 -5.91 17.83
C ALA A 7 -4.43 -5.64 16.61
N ILE A 8 -4.20 -4.52 15.90
CA ILE A 8 -4.97 -4.19 14.68
C ILE A 8 -4.58 -5.12 13.55
N THR A 9 -3.28 -5.38 13.37
CA THR A 9 -2.82 -6.33 12.33
C THR A 9 -3.41 -7.73 12.52
N ALA A 10 -3.53 -8.20 13.77
CA ALA A 10 -4.15 -9.48 14.09
C ALA A 10 -5.65 -9.52 13.78
N GLN A 11 -6.36 -8.39 13.86
CA GLN A 11 -7.77 -8.30 13.46
C GLN A 11 -7.96 -8.45 11.95
N ILE A 12 -6.97 -8.04 11.15
CA ILE A 12 -7.01 -8.16 9.68
C ILE A 12 -6.71 -9.60 9.25
N THR A 13 -5.65 -10.20 9.77
CA THR A 13 -5.25 -11.55 9.33
C THR A 13 -6.00 -12.68 10.04
N VAL A 14 -6.85 -12.37 11.03
CA VAL A 14 -7.66 -13.29 11.86
C VAL A 14 -6.82 -14.25 12.73
N ASP A 15 -5.72 -14.80 12.21
CA ASP A 15 -4.80 -15.68 12.92
C ASP A 15 -3.32 -15.45 12.53
N ILE A 16 -2.42 -16.10 13.28
CA ILE A 16 -0.97 -16.09 13.02
C ILE A 16 -0.62 -16.94 11.79
N SER A 17 -1.44 -17.92 11.42
CA SER A 17 -1.15 -18.84 10.33
C SER A 17 -1.25 -18.11 8.98
N THR A 18 -2.32 -17.34 8.77
CA THR A 18 -2.56 -16.44 7.65
C THR A 18 -1.43 -15.44 7.49
N TYR A 19 -0.98 -14.82 8.59
CA TYR A 19 0.15 -13.90 8.55
C TYR A 19 1.43 -14.58 8.00
N LYS A 20 1.73 -15.80 8.44
CA LYS A 20 2.89 -16.56 7.94
C LYS A 20 2.70 -16.98 6.47
N SER A 21 1.50 -17.42 6.10
CA SER A 21 1.16 -17.83 4.73
C SER A 21 1.30 -16.67 3.75
N ILE A 22 0.77 -15.49 4.07
CA ILE A 22 0.92 -14.28 3.25
C ILE A 22 2.39 -13.93 3.06
N ARG A 23 3.19 -13.99 4.14
CA ARG A 23 4.63 -13.68 4.08
C ARG A 23 5.41 -14.69 3.23
N SER A 24 5.11 -15.98 3.36
CA SER A 24 5.75 -17.03 2.56
C SER A 24 5.39 -16.86 1.09
N HIS A 25 4.09 -16.75 0.80
CA HIS A 25 3.57 -16.56 -0.55
C HIS A 25 4.17 -15.34 -1.23
N TRP A 26 4.26 -14.21 -0.52
CA TRP A 26 4.91 -13.01 -1.06
C TRP A 26 6.40 -13.24 -1.39
N SER A 27 7.13 -13.95 -0.53
CA SER A 27 8.53 -14.31 -0.80
C SER A 27 8.65 -15.16 -2.07
N ASP A 28 7.76 -16.14 -2.25
CA ASP A 28 7.76 -17.03 -3.41
C ASP A 28 7.42 -16.26 -4.69
N LEU A 29 6.40 -15.39 -4.62
CA LEU A 29 5.99 -14.52 -5.72
C LEU A 29 7.14 -13.61 -6.19
N MET A 30 7.87 -12.99 -5.26
CA MET A 30 9.02 -12.13 -5.55
C MET A 30 10.22 -12.88 -6.16
N ARG A 31 10.33 -14.18 -5.89
CA ARG A 31 11.37 -15.06 -6.48
C ARG A 31 10.94 -15.66 -7.81
N SER A 32 9.66 -15.65 -8.14
CA SER A 32 9.10 -16.20 -9.36
C SER A 32 9.19 -15.24 -10.56
N THR A 33 8.90 -15.76 -11.76
CA THR A 33 8.73 -14.95 -12.99
C THR A 33 7.52 -14.02 -12.92
N ARG A 34 6.51 -14.34 -12.10
CA ARG A 34 5.29 -13.55 -11.93
C ARG A 34 5.51 -12.22 -11.22
N ARG A 35 6.70 -11.96 -10.66
CA ARG A 35 7.03 -10.65 -10.06
C ARG A 35 6.81 -9.47 -11.00
N HIS A 36 6.92 -9.70 -12.32
CA HIS A 36 6.72 -8.68 -13.35
C HIS A 36 5.24 -8.31 -13.55
N GLU A 37 4.31 -9.14 -13.06
CA GLU A 37 2.87 -8.85 -13.02
C GLU A 37 2.51 -7.95 -11.83
N LEU A 38 3.43 -7.77 -10.86
CA LEU A 38 3.17 -7.00 -9.66
C LEU A 38 3.17 -5.49 -9.94
N ARG A 39 2.14 -4.83 -9.41
CA ARG A 39 1.96 -3.38 -9.44
C ARG A 39 2.17 -2.82 -8.04
N ALA A 40 2.39 -1.52 -7.96
CA ALA A 40 2.64 -0.84 -6.70
C ALA A 40 1.50 -1.00 -5.67
N SER A 41 0.26 -1.17 -6.12
CA SER A 41 -0.90 -1.52 -5.27
C SER A 41 -0.73 -2.86 -4.55
N HIS A 42 -0.14 -3.86 -5.20
CA HIS A 42 0.12 -5.18 -4.59
C HIS A 42 1.17 -5.08 -3.48
N HIS A 43 2.24 -4.31 -3.70
CA HIS A 43 3.26 -4.04 -2.68
C HIS A 43 2.67 -3.29 -1.49
N LEU A 44 1.83 -2.29 -1.76
CA LEU A 44 1.13 -1.52 -0.73
C LEU A 44 0.23 -2.44 0.11
N LEU A 45 -0.63 -3.23 -0.54
CA LEU A 45 -1.52 -4.17 0.14
C LEU A 45 -0.73 -5.14 1.03
N TYR A 46 0.34 -5.75 0.51
CA TYR A 46 1.20 -6.63 1.29
C TYR A 46 1.78 -5.95 2.54
N LEU A 47 2.33 -4.74 2.40
CA LEU A 47 2.91 -4.02 3.53
C LEU A 47 1.84 -3.63 4.56
N ALA A 48 0.65 -3.26 4.10
CA ALA A 48 -0.48 -2.94 4.95
C ALA A 48 -0.98 -4.15 5.76
N LEU A 49 -1.07 -5.32 5.12
CA LEU A 49 -1.41 -6.59 5.77
C LEU A 49 -0.41 -6.97 6.87
N LEU A 50 0.85 -6.53 6.75
CA LEU A 50 1.88 -6.73 7.77
C LEU A 50 1.98 -5.58 8.79
N GLY A 51 1.10 -4.58 8.70
CA GLY A 51 1.13 -3.39 9.56
C GLY A 51 2.35 -2.50 9.38
N LYS A 52 3.09 -2.65 8.28
CA LYS A 52 4.32 -1.88 8.01
C LYS A 52 4.01 -0.50 7.47
N ASP A 53 4.94 0.43 7.59
CA ASP A 53 4.81 1.75 6.93
C ASP A 53 4.94 1.57 5.41
N TRP A 54 3.79 1.46 4.73
CA TRP A 54 3.74 1.18 3.30
C TRP A 54 4.28 2.34 2.45
N ARG A 55 4.24 3.58 2.98
CA ARG A 55 4.72 4.77 2.27
C ARG A 55 6.22 4.67 1.97
N LYS A 56 7.00 4.04 2.86
CA LYS A 56 8.45 3.85 2.70
C LYS A 56 8.85 2.95 1.53
N ALA A 57 7.92 2.20 0.95
CA ALA A 57 8.19 1.44 -0.27
C ALA A 57 8.11 2.28 -1.55
N PHE A 58 7.70 3.55 -1.43
CA PHE A 58 7.59 4.48 -2.54
C PHE A 58 8.73 5.48 -2.50
N HIS A 59 9.40 5.65 -3.65
CA HIS A 59 10.35 6.73 -3.85
C HIS A 59 9.63 7.93 -4.44
N CYS A 60 9.89 9.12 -3.87
CA CYS A 60 9.41 10.36 -4.44
C CYS A 60 10.07 10.60 -5.81
N LEU A 61 9.27 11.02 -6.78
CA LEU A 61 9.74 11.40 -8.10
C LEU A 61 10.66 12.63 -7.99
N SER A 62 11.91 12.47 -8.39
CA SER A 62 12.94 13.51 -8.39
C SER A 62 13.27 14.07 -9.77
N ASN A 63 12.69 13.50 -10.83
CA ASN A 63 12.95 13.93 -12.21
C ASN A 63 12.34 15.31 -12.48
N SER A 64 13.18 16.34 -12.60
CA SER A 64 12.80 17.74 -12.78
C SER A 64 11.94 17.98 -14.02
N ASN A 65 12.25 17.35 -15.15
CA ASN A 65 11.45 17.50 -16.38
C ASN A 65 10.01 17.02 -16.19
N LYS A 66 9.82 15.89 -15.50
CA LYS A 66 8.46 15.39 -15.20
C LYS A 66 7.73 16.34 -14.24
N LEU A 67 8.41 16.83 -13.21
CA LEU A 67 7.83 17.77 -12.24
C LEU A 67 7.42 19.09 -12.92
N ASN A 68 8.28 19.63 -13.79
CA ASN A 68 8.00 20.83 -14.57
C ASN A 68 6.82 20.64 -15.54
N ASN A 69 6.60 19.41 -16.01
CA ASN A 69 5.45 19.04 -16.85
C ASN A 69 4.19 18.68 -16.04
N GLY A 70 4.13 19.05 -14.74
CA GLY A 70 2.95 18.88 -13.90
C GLY A 70 2.85 17.54 -13.17
N ALA A 71 3.89 16.70 -13.20
CA ALA A 71 3.96 15.57 -12.27
C ALA A 71 4.21 16.07 -10.83
N PHE A 72 3.82 15.28 -9.83
CA PHE A 72 4.08 15.56 -8.42
C PHE A 72 4.90 14.43 -7.77
N PRO A 73 5.65 14.72 -6.69
CA PRO A 73 6.62 13.78 -6.12
C PRO A 73 6.04 12.41 -5.74
N GLY A 74 4.83 12.36 -5.18
CA GLY A 74 4.23 11.09 -4.76
C GLY A 74 3.45 10.33 -5.84
N TRP A 75 3.51 10.70 -7.13
CA TRP A 75 2.56 10.21 -8.15
C TRP A 75 2.31 8.70 -8.14
N GLY A 76 3.35 7.88 -8.03
CA GLY A 76 3.21 6.42 -7.95
C GLY A 76 2.50 5.94 -6.67
N LEU A 77 2.77 6.60 -5.54
CA LEU A 77 2.10 6.36 -4.26
C LEU A 77 0.62 6.65 -4.36
N PHE A 78 0.24 7.84 -4.82
CA PHE A 78 -1.17 8.23 -4.88
C PHE A 78 -1.97 7.37 -5.85
N ARG A 79 -1.35 6.94 -6.98
CA ARG A 79 -1.97 5.96 -7.87
C ARG A 79 -2.17 4.60 -7.21
N ALA A 80 -1.19 4.11 -6.46
CA ALA A 80 -1.31 2.83 -5.76
C ALA A 80 -2.44 2.87 -4.71
N VAL A 81 -2.53 3.96 -3.94
CA VAL A 81 -3.64 4.19 -3.00
C VAL A 81 -4.98 4.26 -3.75
N ALA A 82 -5.07 5.04 -4.83
CA ALA A 82 -6.31 5.14 -5.61
C ALA A 82 -6.76 3.76 -6.12
N VAL A 83 -5.86 2.98 -6.73
CA VAL A 83 -6.15 1.62 -7.23
C VAL A 83 -6.61 0.70 -6.09
N LEU A 84 -5.96 0.77 -4.92
CA LEU A 84 -6.37 -0.02 -3.76
C LEU A 84 -7.83 0.27 -3.37
N HIS A 85 -8.24 1.54 -3.37
CA HIS A 85 -9.58 1.97 -2.98
C HIS A 85 -10.64 1.84 -4.09
N MET A 86 -10.24 1.68 -5.35
CA MET A 86 -11.17 1.52 -6.47
C MET A 86 -11.81 0.13 -6.46
N ALA A 87 -13.13 0.08 -6.29
CA ALA A 87 -13.90 -1.17 -6.34
C ALA A 87 -13.73 -1.91 -7.69
N SER A 88 -13.64 -1.18 -8.80
CA SER A 88 -13.42 -1.74 -10.14
C SER A 88 -12.05 -2.42 -10.30
N CYS A 89 -11.11 -2.19 -9.40
CA CYS A 89 -9.78 -2.79 -9.41
C CYS A 89 -9.61 -3.90 -8.35
N GLU A 90 -10.68 -4.27 -7.64
CA GLU A 90 -10.60 -5.24 -6.54
C GLU A 90 -10.04 -6.59 -6.98
N GLU A 91 -10.56 -7.15 -8.08
CA GLU A 91 -10.08 -8.43 -8.61
C GLU A 91 -8.61 -8.37 -8.98
N GLU A 92 -8.17 -7.30 -9.65
CA GLU A 92 -6.77 -7.09 -10.01
C GLU A 92 -5.87 -7.06 -8.77
N VAL A 93 -6.27 -6.28 -7.76
CA VAL A 93 -5.51 -6.09 -6.52
C VAL A 93 -5.39 -7.40 -5.72
N LEU A 94 -6.43 -8.22 -5.73
CA LEU A 94 -6.48 -9.50 -5.02
C LEU A 94 -5.86 -10.66 -5.78
N ALA A 95 -5.79 -10.61 -7.12
CA ALA A 95 -5.33 -11.71 -7.96
C ALA A 95 -3.97 -12.30 -7.54
N PRO A 96 -2.94 -11.52 -7.16
CA PRO A 96 -1.68 -12.08 -6.69
C PRO A 96 -1.79 -12.83 -5.36
N PHE A 97 -2.86 -12.61 -4.59
CA PHE A 97 -3.10 -13.18 -3.26
C PHE A 97 -4.33 -14.09 -3.23
N ALA A 98 -4.78 -14.59 -4.40
CA ALA A 98 -5.99 -15.40 -4.52
C ALA A 98 -6.00 -16.56 -3.51
N GLY A 99 -7.09 -16.66 -2.75
CA GLY A 99 -7.26 -17.68 -1.70
C GLY A 99 -6.55 -17.40 -0.37
N LEU A 100 -5.70 -16.37 -0.30
CA LEU A 100 -4.98 -15.96 0.93
C LEU A 100 -5.48 -14.63 1.50
N VAL A 101 -5.86 -13.69 0.64
CA VAL A 101 -6.42 -12.39 1.05
C VAL A 101 -7.84 -12.29 0.51
N THR A 102 -8.80 -12.07 1.41
CA THR A 102 -10.22 -12.00 1.07
C THR A 102 -10.65 -10.55 0.78
N PRO A 103 -11.79 -10.35 0.10
CA PRO A 103 -12.39 -9.01 -0.03
C PRO A 103 -12.66 -8.32 1.31
N VAL A 104 -13.00 -9.09 2.36
CA VAL A 104 -13.20 -8.55 3.71
C VAL A 104 -11.90 -8.00 4.29
N MET A 105 -10.79 -8.72 4.14
CA MET A 105 -9.47 -8.24 4.57
C MET A 105 -9.05 -6.97 3.81
N LEU A 106 -9.28 -6.94 2.50
CA LEU A 106 -9.02 -5.75 1.69
C LEU A 106 -9.87 -4.56 2.16
N GLN A 107 -11.14 -4.79 2.50
CA GLN A 107 -12.02 -3.75 3.02
C GLN A 107 -11.54 -3.21 4.37
N GLN A 108 -11.08 -4.08 5.28
CA GLN A 108 -10.46 -3.65 6.54
C GLN A 108 -9.20 -2.82 6.29
N VAL A 109 -8.34 -3.24 5.35
CA VAL A 109 -7.16 -2.45 4.96
C VAL A 109 -7.55 -1.08 4.39
N ARG A 110 -8.58 -1.01 3.52
CA ARG A 110 -9.09 0.25 2.96
C ARG A 110 -9.60 1.20 4.05
N GLN A 111 -10.20 0.70 5.12
CA GLN A 111 -10.65 1.54 6.23
C GLN A 111 -9.48 2.17 7.01
N LEU A 112 -8.34 1.49 7.04
CA LEU A 112 -7.14 1.94 7.75
C LEU A 112 -6.26 2.83 6.90
N ILE A 113 -6.32 2.76 5.57
CA ILE A 113 -5.46 3.54 4.69
C ILE A 113 -6.18 4.85 4.30
N PRO A 114 -5.55 6.02 4.52
CA PRO A 114 -6.16 7.27 4.12
C PRO A 114 -6.20 7.40 2.61
N VAL A 115 -7.16 8.18 2.11
CA VAL A 115 -7.23 8.64 0.72
C VAL A 115 -6.81 10.11 0.67
N PRO A 116 -5.51 10.43 0.76
CA PRO A 116 -5.05 11.81 0.77
C PRO A 116 -5.38 12.50 -0.54
N ASN A 117 -5.87 13.73 -0.45
CA ASN A 117 -6.10 14.57 -1.62
C ASN A 117 -4.75 15.07 -2.16
N ALA A 118 -4.24 14.41 -3.20
CA ALA A 118 -2.95 14.72 -3.80
C ALA A 118 -2.82 16.19 -4.23
N TYR A 119 -3.92 16.84 -4.64
CA TYR A 119 -3.91 18.24 -5.08
C TYR A 119 -3.72 19.26 -3.94
N LYS A 120 -3.90 18.86 -2.69
CA LYS A 120 -3.64 19.71 -1.52
C LYS A 120 -2.19 19.65 -1.05
N LEU A 121 -1.40 18.71 -1.57
CA LEU A 121 -0.04 18.44 -1.11
C LEU A 121 0.96 19.09 -2.07
N LYS A 122 1.87 19.87 -1.51
CA LYS A 122 2.91 20.57 -2.26
C LYS A 122 4.20 19.74 -2.32
N PRO A 123 5.00 19.84 -3.38
CA PRO A 123 6.24 19.09 -3.52
C PRO A 123 7.20 19.23 -2.34
N GLU A 124 7.28 20.42 -1.74
CA GLU A 124 8.21 20.72 -0.65
C GLU A 124 7.84 20.01 0.67
N GLN A 125 6.63 19.47 0.75
CA GLN A 125 6.17 18.70 1.91
C GLN A 125 6.61 17.23 1.87
N PHE A 126 7.24 16.80 0.77
CA PHE A 126 7.81 15.46 0.63
C PHE A 126 9.32 15.53 0.82
N ALA A 127 9.84 14.82 1.80
CA ALA A 127 11.27 14.60 1.96
C ALA A 127 11.59 13.10 1.86
N ALA A 128 12.88 12.75 1.79
CA ALA A 128 13.30 11.36 1.68
C ALA A 128 12.83 10.55 2.90
N GLY A 129 11.80 9.71 2.70
CA GLY A 129 11.22 8.89 3.77
C GLY A 129 10.24 9.63 4.69
N GLU A 130 9.90 10.89 4.39
CA GLU A 130 8.91 11.68 5.12
C GLU A 130 7.72 12.02 4.23
N PHE A 131 6.52 11.90 4.81
CA PHE A 131 5.26 12.07 4.09
C PHE A 131 4.34 12.99 4.89
N PRO A 132 3.60 13.91 4.24
CA PRO A 132 2.77 14.92 4.92
C PRO A 132 1.40 14.40 5.38
N PHE A 133 1.26 13.08 5.52
CA PHE A 133 0.05 12.39 5.96
C PHE A 133 0.47 11.05 6.56
N ASP A 134 -0.28 10.52 7.51
CA ASP A 134 0.03 9.25 8.16
C ASP A 134 -0.19 8.03 7.27
N ALA A 135 0.51 6.93 7.57
CA ALA A 135 0.30 5.67 6.85
C ALA A 135 -1.09 5.10 7.12
N TYR A 136 -1.63 5.35 8.32
CA TYR A 136 -2.87 4.75 8.78
C TYR A 136 -3.74 5.77 9.49
N VAL A 137 -5.06 5.67 9.26
CA VAL A 137 -6.10 6.28 10.09
C VAL A 137 -6.53 5.22 11.09
N VAL A 138 -6.23 5.44 12.38
CA VAL A 138 -6.73 4.56 13.45
C VAL A 138 -8.15 5.02 13.79
N PRO A 139 -9.17 4.14 13.69
CA PRO A 139 -10.51 4.47 14.14
C PRO A 139 -10.47 4.83 15.62
N VAL A 140 -11.04 5.98 15.99
CA VAL A 140 -11.23 6.41 17.39
C VAL A 140 -12.41 5.68 18.00
#